data_AF-A2GMB8-F1
#
_entry.id   AF-A2GMB8-F1
#
_cell.length_a   1.000
_cell.length_b   1.000
_cell.length_c   1.000
_cell.angle_alpha   90.00
_cell.angle_beta   90.00
_cell.angle_gamma   90.00
#
_symmetry.space_group_name_H-M   'P 1'
#
loop_
_entity.id
_entity.type
_entity.pdbx_description
1 polymer ?
#
loop_
_entity_poly.entity_id
_entity_poly.type
_entity_poly.pdbx_seq_one_letter_code
_entity_poly.pdbx_strand_id
1 'polypeptide(L)' 'MNNLSVIITDLLSHDADINAKDYKERTALHLASKHSNHGIRELLISNGIDADAKDIYGKTALQL' A
#
# COMPACT_ATOMS: atom_id res chain seq x y z
N MET A 1 15.71 -10.10 4.94
CA MET A 1 14.86 -9.26 4.07
C MET A 1 13.74 -10.14 3.53
N ASN A 2 12.49 -9.73 3.73
CA ASN A 2 11.32 -10.49 3.27
C ASN A 2 11.24 -10.38 1.73
N ASN A 3 10.88 -11.46 1.03
CA ASN A 3 10.71 -11.46 -0.42
C ASN A 3 9.77 -10.32 -0.88
N LEU A 4 8.71 -10.04 -0.12
CA LEU A 4 7.77 -8.95 -0.44
C LEU A 4 8.36 -7.54 -0.32
N SER A 5 9.36 -7.30 0.55
CA SER A 5 9.97 -5.98 0.66
C SER A 5 10.82 -5.66 -0.56
N VAL A 6 11.48 -6.67 -1.13
CA VAL A 6 12.32 -6.53 -2.34
C VAL A 6 11.45 -6.20 -3.56
N ILE A 7 10.31 -6.88 -3.71
CA ILE A 7 9.39 -6.62 -4.84
C ILE A 7 8.87 -5.18 -4.82
N ILE A 8 8.50 -4.64 -3.64
CA ILE A 8 7.99 -3.27 -3.54
C ILE A 8 9.10 -2.27 -3.91
N THR A 9 10.32 -2.45 -3.39
CA THR A 9 11.43 -1.54 -3.72
C THR A 9 11.81 -1.61 -5.20
N ASP A 10 11.80 -2.80 -5.80
CA ASP A 10 12.10 -2.98 -7.22
C ASP A 10 11.05 -2.28 -8.09
N LEU A 11 9.76 -2.46 -7.78
CA LEU A 11 8.67 -1.78 -8.51
C LEU A 11 8.80 -0.26 -8.42
N LEU A 12 9.06 0.28 -7.23
CA LEU A 12 9.23 1.73 -7.05
C LEU A 12 10.47 2.27 -7.78
N SER A 13 11.53 1.47 -7.93
CA SER A 13 12.70 1.83 -8.74
C SER A 13 12.40 1.89 -10.25
N HIS A 14 11.30 1.29 -10.68
CA HIS A 14 10.80 1.30 -12.06
C HIS A 14 9.63 2.28 -12.24
N ASP A 15 9.62 3.38 -11.48
CA ASP A 15 8.61 4.46 -11.55
C ASP A 15 7.16 3.98 -11.34
N ALA A 16 6.97 2.86 -10.62
CA ALA A 16 5.62 2.42 -10.26
C ALA A 16 4.94 3.45 -9.35
N ASP A 17 3.68 3.77 -9.64
CA ASP A 17 2.89 4.66 -8.81
C ASP A 17 2.49 3.96 -7.50
N ILE A 18 3.08 4.41 -6.39
CA ILE A 18 2.79 3.90 -5.05
C ILE A 18 1.34 4.15 -4.61
N ASN A 19 0.68 5.15 -5.20
CA ASN A 19 -0.69 5.53 -4.92
C ASN A 19 -1.69 4.93 -5.92
N ALA A 20 -1.23 4.01 -6.79
CA ALA A 20 -2.09 3.31 -7.73
C ALA A 20 -3.26 2.66 -7.00
N LYS A 21 -4.44 2.81 -7.61
CA LYS A 21 -5.70 2.29 -7.10
C LYS A 21 -6.20 1.15 -7.96
N ASP A 22 -6.75 0.13 -7.32
CA ASP A 22 -7.48 -0.93 -8.01
C ASP A 22 -8.91 -0.50 -8.41
N TYR A 23 -9.67 -1.40 -9.01
CA TYR A 23 -11.06 -1.15 -9.43
C TYR A 23 -12.05 -0.85 -8.28
N LYS A 24 -11.63 -1.03 -7.02
CA LYS A 24 -12.38 -0.64 -5.81
C LYS A 24 -11.76 0.60 -5.14
N GLU A 25 -10.98 1.37 -5.88
CA GLU A 25 -10.26 2.54 -5.40
C GLU A 25 -9.29 2.26 -4.23
N ARG A 26 -8.89 1.00 -4.04
CA ARG A 26 -8.01 0.59 -2.95
C ARG A 26 -6.56 0.76 -3.36
N THR A 27 -5.79 1.40 -2.50
CA THR A 27 -4.32 1.47 -2.59
C THR A 27 -3.67 0.20 -2.04
N ALA A 28 -2.35 0.06 -2.25
CA ALA A 28 -1.57 -1.02 -1.63
C ALA A 28 -1.72 -1.07 -0.10
N LEU A 29 -1.90 0.09 0.56
CA LEU A 29 -2.09 0.14 2.02
C LEU A 29 -3.43 -0.48 2.46
N HIS A 30 -4.51 -0.28 1.71
CA HIS A 30 -5.80 -0.95 1.98
C HIS A 30 -5.71 -2.47 1.89
N LEU A 31 -4.94 -2.97 0.92
CA LEU A 31 -4.70 -4.40 0.75
C LEU A 31 -3.80 -4.95 1.87
N ALA A 32 -2.81 -4.17 2.30
CA ALA A 32 -1.93 -4.51 3.40
C ALA A 32 -2.66 -4.56 4.75
N SER A 33 -3.63 -3.67 5.03
CA SER A 33 -4.39 -3.67 6.30
C SER A 33 -5.19 -4.95 6.53
N LYS A 34 -5.66 -5.62 5.47
CA LYS A 34 -6.37 -6.90 5.59
C LYS A 34 -5.48 -8.07 6.02
N HIS A 35 -4.17 -7.87 6.00
CA HIS A 35 -3.18 -8.88 6.35
C HIS A 35 -2.39 -8.38 7.56
N SER A 36 -2.01 -9.26 8.51
CA SER A 36 -1.21 -8.87 9.69
C SER A 36 0.27 -8.57 9.35
N ASN A 37 0.55 -8.01 8.18
CA ASN A 37 1.90 -7.78 7.67
C ASN A 37 2.38 -6.36 7.97
N HIS A 38 2.83 -6.17 9.21
CA HIS A 38 3.36 -4.89 9.71
C HIS A 38 4.52 -4.35 8.87
N GLY A 39 5.42 -5.23 8.40
CA GLY A 39 6.58 -4.80 7.62
C GLY A 39 6.23 -4.17 6.27
N ILE A 40 5.19 -4.67 5.59
CA ILE A 40 4.70 -4.04 4.34
C ILE A 40 4.09 -2.68 4.62
N ARG A 41 3.30 -2.55 5.70
CA ARG A 41 2.72 -1.26 6.08
C ARG A 41 3.80 -0.22 6.35
N GLU A 42 4.82 -0.56 7.12
CA GLU A 42 5.94 0.33 7.41
C GLU A 42 6.71 0.73 6.14
N LEU A 43 6.95 -0.24 5.24
CA LEU A 43 7.63 0.03 3.97
C LEU A 43 6.82 0.97 3.06
N LEU A 44 5.52 0.77 2.94
CA LEU A 44 4.67 1.63 2.11
C LEU A 44 4.60 3.06 2.68
N ILE A 45 4.48 3.19 4.00
CA ILE A 45 4.48 4.50 4.68
C ILE A 45 5.82 5.20 4.51
N SER A 46 6.94 4.50 4.65
CA SER A 46 8.27 5.09 4.50
C SER A 46 8.57 5.55 3.07
N ASN A 47 7.88 4.99 2.08
CA ASN A 47 7.97 5.40 0.68
C ASN A 47 6.92 6.46 0.26
N GLY A 48 6.19 7.05 1.22
CA GLY A 48 5.34 8.21 0.96
C GLY A 48 3.98 7.88 0.34
N ILE A 49 3.44 6.68 0.58
CA ILE A 49 2.06 6.36 0.19
C ILE A 49 1.05 7.30 0.88
N ASP A 50 -0.02 7.65 0.18
CA ASP A 50 -1.17 8.37 0.74
C ASP A 50 -1.94 7.44 1.71
N ALA A 51 -1.70 7.64 3.00
CA ALA A 51 -2.34 6.88 4.06
C ALA A 51 -3.83 7.25 4.26
N ASP A 52 -4.24 8.44 3.80
CA ASP A 52 -5.59 8.97 3.93
C ASP A 52 -6.44 8.71 2.68
N ALA A 53 -5.87 8.04 1.67
CA ALA A 53 -6.60 7.60 0.50
C ALA A 53 -7.83 6.80 0.92
N LYS A 54 -8.96 7.08 0.26
CA LYS A 54 -10.23 6.39 0.48
C LYS A 54 -10.51 5.39 -0.65
N ASP A 55 -11.08 4.25 -0.27
CA ASP A 55 -11.69 3.28 -1.18
C ASP A 55 -13.10 3.71 -1.65
N ILE A 56 -13.73 2.91 -2.50
CA ILE A 56 -15.08 3.18 -3.03
C ILE A 56 -16.18 3.31 -1.96
N TYR A 57 -15.92 2.83 -0.74
CA TYR A 57 -16.85 2.93 0.39
C TYR A 57 -16.52 4.12 1.29
N GLY A 58 -15.56 4.97 0.90
CA GLY A 58 -15.10 6.12 1.67
C GLY A 58 -14.22 5.74 2.87
N LYS A 59 -13.74 4.49 2.94
CA LYS A 59 -12.90 3.99 4.04
C LYS A 59 -11.43 4.19 3.74
N THR A 60 -10.67 4.60 4.74
CA THR A 60 -9.20 4.59 4.73
C THR A 60 -8.67 3.19 5.02
N ALA A 61 -7.38 2.97 4.75
CA ALA A 61 -6.73 1.71 5.07
C ALA A 61 -6.77 1.37 6.58
N LEU A 62 -6.83 2.36 7.48
CA LEU A 62 -6.93 2.13 8.93
C LEU A 62 -8.33 1.66 9.37
N GLN A 63 -9.36 1.91 8.54
CA GLN A 63 -10.76 1.56 8.81
C GLN A 63 -11.16 0.19 8.21
N LEU A 64 -10.21 -0.54 7.62
CA LEU A 64 -10.40 -1.84 6.99
C LEU A 64 -9.83 -3.00 7.80
#